data_AF-A0A151F717-F1
#
_entry.id   AF-A0A151F717-F1
#
_cell.length_a   1.000
_cell.length_b   1.000
_cell.length_c   1.000
_cell.angle_alpha   90.00
_cell.angle_beta   90.00
_cell.angle_gamma   90.00
#
_symmetry.space_group_name_H-M   'P 1'
#
loop_
_entity.id
_entity.type
_entity.pdbx_description
1 polymer ?
#
loop_
_entity_poly.entity_id
_entity_poly.type
_entity_poly.pdbx_seq_one_letter_code
_entity_poly.pdbx_strand_id
1 'polypeptide(L)' 'MEMSEEELIELDRENIRMEMRAAGLPVDEEEVEKLRIAMLKAMVLRTIASAALVPETEDEEKTHLLEAIYTNALASLL' A
#
# COMPACT_ATOMS: atom_id res chain seq x y z
N MET A 1 -16.41 -2.09 -17.95
CA MET A 1 -16.80 -3.18 -17.04
C MET A 1 -16.01 -2.95 -15.77
N GLU A 2 -16.67 -2.85 -14.62
CA GLU A 2 -15.95 -2.86 -13.33
C GLU A 2 -15.37 -4.25 -13.12
N MET A 3 -14.12 -4.32 -12.67
CA MET A 3 -13.50 -5.58 -12.28
C MET A 3 -14.18 -6.10 -11.02
N SER A 4 -14.35 -7.41 -10.93
CA SER A 4 -14.77 -8.07 -9.70
C SER A 4 -13.68 -8.00 -8.62
N GLU A 5 -14.08 -8.20 -7.37
CA GLU A 5 -13.15 -8.20 -6.22
C GLU A 5 -12.07 -9.29 -6.37
N GLU A 6 -12.46 -10.47 -6.86
CA GLU A 6 -11.53 -11.58 -7.10
C GLU A 6 -10.51 -11.25 -8.19
N GLU A 7 -10.92 -10.57 -9.26
CA GLU A 7 -10.02 -10.10 -10.32
C GLU A 7 -9.03 -9.03 -9.82
N LEU A 8 -9.46 -8.15 -8.92
CA LEU A 8 -8.57 -7.15 -8.31
C LEU A 8 -7.52 -7.81 -7.41
N ILE A 9 -7.92 -8.78 -6.60
CA ILE A 9 -7.01 -9.50 -5.72
C ILE A 9 -5.95 -10.24 -6.54
N GLU A 10 -6.33 -10.88 -7.65
CA GLU A 10 -5.35 -11.58 -8.49
C GLU A 10 -4.45 -10.62 -9.28
N LEU A 11 -4.99 -9.48 -9.72
CA LEU A 11 -4.17 -8.43 -10.33
C LEU A 11 -3.09 -7.92 -9.37
N ASP A 12 -3.44 -7.70 -8.10
CA ASP A 12 -2.47 -7.30 -7.08
C ASP A 12 -1.36 -8.34 -6.90
N ARG A 13 -1.71 -9.63 -6.85
CA ARG A 13 -0.72 -10.72 -6.77
C ARG A 13 0.20 -10.70 -7.98
N GLU A 14 -0.34 -10.55 -9.19
CA GLU A 14 0.47 -10.53 -10.41
C GLU A 14 1.41 -9.34 -10.44
N ASN A 15 0.95 -8.16 -10.02
CA ASN A 15 1.81 -6.97 -9.91
C ASN A 15 2.97 -7.22 -8.93
N ILE A 16 2.72 -7.84 -7.78
CA ILE A 16 3.77 -8.17 -6.80
C ILE A 16 4.76 -9.18 -7.40
N ARG A 17 4.28 -10.23 -8.09
CA ARG A 17 5.16 -11.20 -8.77
C ARG A 17 6.05 -10.50 -9.80
N MET A 18 5.50 -9.58 -10.58
CA MET A 18 6.25 -8.80 -11.58
C MET A 18 7.36 -7.97 -10.94
N GLU A 19 7.06 -7.26 -9.85
CA GLU A 19 8.06 -6.45 -9.13
C GLU A 19 9.15 -7.31 -8.47
N MET A 20 8.79 -8.45 -7.85
CA MET A 20 9.77 -9.39 -7.29
C MET A 20 10.73 -9.91 -8.37
N ARG A 21 10.20 -10.29 -9.55
CA ARG A 21 11.02 -10.72 -10.69
C ARG A 21 11.93 -9.59 -11.19
N ALA A 22 11.41 -8.36 -11.29
CA ALA A 22 12.19 -7.20 -11.69
C ALA A 22 13.32 -6.88 -10.70
N ALA A 23 13.10 -7.11 -9.41
CA ALA A 23 14.10 -6.99 -8.36
C ALA A 23 15.07 -8.18 -8.26
N GLY A 24 14.89 -9.23 -9.06
CA GLY A 24 15.70 -10.46 -9.01
C GLY A 24 15.45 -11.33 -7.77
N LEU A 25 14.32 -11.15 -7.10
CA LEU A 25 13.92 -11.95 -5.95
C LEU A 25 13.23 -13.25 -6.40
N PRO A 26 13.41 -14.36 -5.67
CA PRO A 26 12.63 -15.57 -5.91
C PRO A 26 11.15 -15.29 -5.65
N VAL A 27 10.28 -15.74 -6.56
CA VAL A 27 8.83 -15.63 -6.36
C VAL A 27 8.37 -16.78 -5.48
N ASP A 28 7.95 -16.46 -4.26
CA ASP A 28 7.30 -17.35 -3.32
C ASP A 28 5.86 -16.87 -3.09
N GLU A 29 4.88 -17.74 -3.33
CA GLU A 29 3.47 -17.34 -3.29
C GLU A 29 2.98 -17.00 -1.86
N GLU A 30 3.59 -17.60 -0.83
CA GLU A 30 3.30 -17.22 0.56
C GLU A 30 3.77 -15.78 0.83
N GLU A 31 4.97 -15.42 0.37
CA GLU A 31 5.51 -14.08 0.48
C GLU A 31 4.73 -13.05 -0.35
N VAL A 32 4.28 -13.42 -1.54
CA VAL A 32 3.39 -12.58 -2.37
C VAL A 32 2.10 -12.25 -1.61
N GLU A 33 1.47 -13.23 -0.97
CA GLU A 33 0.26 -13.02 -0.17
C GLU A 33 0.53 -12.12 1.05
N LYS A 34 1.66 -12.32 1.74
CA LYS A 34 2.07 -11.47 2.87
C LYS A 34 2.25 -10.02 2.44
N LEU A 35 2.97 -9.80 1.33
CA LEU A 35 3.18 -8.47 0.77
C LEU A 35 1.87 -7.80 0.37
N ARG A 36 0.92 -8.54 -0.25
CA ARG A 36 -0.39 -7.96 -0.59
C ARG A 36 -1.14 -7.50 0.66
N ILE A 37 -1.22 -8.36 1.68
CA ILE A 37 -1.90 -8.02 2.95
C ILE A 37 -1.21 -6.84 3.63
N ALA A 38 0.12 -6.80 3.62
CA ALA A 38 0.92 -5.70 4.14
C ALA A 38 0.58 -4.37 3.44
N MET A 39 0.56 -4.35 2.10
CA MET A 39 0.19 -3.19 1.31
C MET A 39 -1.24 -2.71 1.61
N LEU A 40 -2.22 -3.62 1.71
CA LEU A 40 -3.60 -3.28 2.06
C LEU A 40 -3.70 -2.65 3.46
N LYS A 41 -2.98 -3.21 4.44
CA LYS A 41 -2.90 -2.64 5.80
C LYS A 41 -2.28 -1.24 5.79
N ALA A 42 -1.20 -1.04 5.04
CA ALA A 42 -0.58 0.28 4.88
C ALA A 42 -1.55 1.30 4.27
N MET A 43 -2.32 0.91 3.25
CA MET A 43 -3.33 1.78 2.63
C MET A 43 -4.41 2.18 3.63
N VAL A 44 -4.94 1.23 4.41
CA VAL A 44 -5.94 1.51 5.45
C VAL A 44 -5.37 2.45 6.51
N LEU A 45 -4.15 2.20 6.98
CA LEU A 45 -3.51 3.01 8.00
C LEU A 45 -3.18 4.42 7.49
N ARG A 46 -2.79 4.58 6.22
CA ARG A 46 -2.65 5.89 5.57
C ARG A 46 -3.97 6.64 5.58
N THR A 47 -5.07 6.01 5.17
CA THR A 47 -6.41 6.64 5.18
C THR A 47 -6.84 7.08 6.58
N ILE A 48 -6.61 6.22 7.59
CA ILE A 48 -6.92 6.56 8.99
C ILE A 48 -6.04 7.73 9.47
N ALA A 49 -4.75 7.72 9.16
CA ALA A 49 -3.83 8.79 9.52
C ALA A 49 -4.22 10.13 8.88
N SER A 50 -4.51 10.14 7.56
CA SER A 50 -4.99 11.34 6.87
C SER A 50 -6.27 11.89 7.51
N ALA A 51 -7.24 11.03 7.84
CA ALA A 51 -8.50 11.45 8.44
C ALA A 51 -8.37 11.92 9.91
N ALA A 52 -7.42 11.36 10.67
CA ALA A 52 -7.28 11.64 12.10
C ALA A 52 -6.30 12.77 12.42
N LEU A 53 -5.30 13.00 11.56
CA LEU A 53 -4.11 13.80 11.88
C LEU A 53 -3.91 15.02 11.00
N VAL A 54 -4.68 15.16 9.91
CA VAL A 54 -4.65 16.35 9.05
C VAL A 54 -5.90 17.19 9.35
N PRO A 55 -5.79 18.31 10.08
CA PRO A 55 -6.89 19.24 10.22
C PRO A 55 -7.28 19.79 8.84
N GLU A 56 -8.59 19.87 8.53
CA GLU A 56 -9.10 20.38 7.25
C GLU A 56 -8.65 21.82 6.91
N THR A 57 -8.03 22.51 7.87
CA THR A 57 -7.52 23.88 7.74
C THR A 57 -6.03 23.98 7.40
N GLU A 58 -5.32 22.86 7.20
CA GLU A 58 -3.90 22.87 6.84
C GLU A 58 -3.64 22.98 5.33
N ASP A 59 -2.47 23.58 5.01
CA ASP A 59 -1.95 23.78 3.66
C ASP A 59 -1.71 22.43 2.96
N GLU A 60 -2.11 22.33 1.69
CA GLU A 60 -2.14 21.09 0.89
C GLU A 60 -0.75 20.42 0.81
N GLU A 61 0.31 21.24 0.79
CA GLU A 61 1.71 20.78 0.76
C GLU A 61 2.12 20.07 2.07
N LYS A 62 1.58 20.51 3.22
CA LYS A 62 1.84 19.87 4.53
C LYS A 62 1.09 18.56 4.66
N THR A 63 -0.12 18.49 4.12
CA THR A 63 -0.91 17.25 4.05
C THR A 63 -0.16 16.16 3.30
N HIS A 64 0.35 16.46 2.11
CA HIS A 64 1.12 15.49 1.33
C HIS A 64 2.42 15.06 2.02
N LEU A 65 3.10 15.97 2.72
CA LEU A 65 4.29 15.62 3.48
C LEU A 65 3.98 14.67 4.65
N LEU A 66 2.89 14.91 5.38
CA LEU A 66 2.43 14.03 6.46
C LEU A 66 2.04 12.65 5.92
N GLU A 67 1.31 12.60 4.80
CA GLU A 67 0.96 11.33 4.13
C GLU A 67 2.20 10.54 3.73
N ALA A 68 3.21 11.21 3.18
CA ALA A 68 4.47 10.58 2.81
C ALA A 68 5.21 10.02 4.04
N ILE A 69 5.30 10.78 5.13
CA ILE A 69 5.95 10.33 6.38
C ILE A 69 5.22 9.12 6.97
N TYR A 70 3.89 9.16 7.06
CA TYR A 70 3.12 8.04 7.60
C TYR A 70 3.20 6.80 6.71
N THR A 71 3.13 6.97 5.39
CA THR A 71 3.30 5.86 4.45
C THR A 71 4.68 5.21 4.63
N ASN A 72 5.73 6.01 4.84
CA ASN A 72 7.09 5.50 5.01
C ASN A 72 7.30 4.81 6.37
N ALA A 73 6.72 5.37 7.43
CA ALA A 73 6.73 4.75 8.76
C ALA A 73 5.96 3.43 8.77
N LEU A 74 4.82 3.37 8.07
CA LEU A 74 4.01 2.17 7.90
C LEU A 74 4.73 1.10 7.08
N ALA A 75 5.38 1.50 5.98
CA ALA A 75 6.19 0.60 5.17
C ALA A 75 7.37 0.02 5.97
N SER A 76 7.89 0.73 6.98
CA SER A 76 8.98 0.25 7.84
C SER A 76 8.52 -0.72 8.94
N LEU A 77 7.22 -0.88 9.15
CA LEU A 77 6.63 -1.79 10.15
C LEU A 77 6.14 -3.11 9.52
N LEU A 78 6.22 -3.22 8.20
CA LEU A 78 5.84 -4.37 7.39
C LEU A 78 7.09 -5.14 6.97
#